data_AF-A0A530H442-F1
#
_entry.id   AF-A0A530H442-F1
#
_cell.length_a   1.000
_cell.length_b   1.000
_cell.length_c   1.000
_cell.angle_alpha   90.00
_cell.angle_beta   90.00
_cell.angle_gamma   90.00
#
_symmetry.space_group_name_H-M   'P 1'
#
loop_
_entity.id
_entity.type
_entity.pdbx_description
1 polymer ?
#
loop_
_entity_poly.entity_id
_entity_poly.type
_entity_poly.pdbx_seq_one_letter_code
_entity_poly.pdbx_strand_id
1 'polypeptide(L)'
;MPDNLNTSFPGADTQSWLKTHAINEVECFVPDVNGVLRGKTLPVAKFLKSLDDRALYLPSSAFLVAIDGRYSGSIDEAFAYSDPDMRMVPDVSSLC
;
A
#
# COMPACT_ATOMS: atom_id res chain seq x y z
N MET A 1 15.50 -34.86 -8.43
CA MET A 1 14.85 -33.98 -7.44
C MET A 1 13.68 -33.35 -8.17
N PRO A 2 12.43 -33.45 -7.70
CA PRO A 2 11.34 -32.72 -8.33
C PRO A 2 11.25 -31.31 -7.73
N ASP A 3 11.12 -30.33 -8.62
CA ASP A 3 10.87 -28.93 -8.32
C ASP A 3 9.43 -28.75 -7.81
N ASN A 4 9.30 -28.33 -6.56
CA ASN A 4 8.02 -28.12 -5.88
C ASN A 4 7.70 -26.62 -5.76
N LEU A 5 7.97 -25.82 -6.80
CA LEU A 5 7.48 -24.45 -6.86
C LEU A 5 5.99 -24.48 -7.19
N ASN A 6 5.19 -24.79 -6.16
CA ASN A 6 3.75 -24.68 -6.18
C ASN A 6 3.41 -23.17 -6.13
N THR A 7 3.63 -22.46 -7.24
CA THR A 7 3.22 -21.06 -7.40
C THR A 7 1.72 -21.02 -7.68
N SER A 8 0.91 -21.36 -6.67
CA SER A 8 -0.47 -20.94 -6.65
C SER A 8 -0.47 -19.42 -6.53
N PHE A 9 -1.01 -18.72 -7.53
CA PHE A 9 -1.18 -17.27 -7.48
C PHE A 9 -1.84 -16.86 -6.15
N PRO A 10 -1.44 -15.74 -5.49
CA PRO A 10 -1.84 -15.42 -4.12
C PRO A 10 -3.35 -15.13 -3.92
N GLY A 11 -4.13 -15.16 -5.00
CA GLY A 11 -5.55 -14.80 -4.98
C GLY A 11 -6.46 -15.77 -4.22
N ALA A 12 -6.02 -16.99 -3.90
CA ALA A 12 -6.86 -17.97 -3.22
C ALA A 12 -6.71 -17.98 -1.67
N ASP A 13 -5.51 -17.70 -1.14
CA ASP A 13 -5.27 -17.67 0.33
C ASP A 13 -4.06 -16.79 0.70
N THR A 14 -4.26 -15.47 0.67
CA THR A 14 -3.26 -14.46 1.04
C THR A 14 -2.72 -14.64 2.46
N GLN A 15 -3.59 -15.02 3.42
CA GLN A 15 -3.20 -15.17 4.82
C GLN A 15 -2.24 -16.35 5.01
N SER A 16 -2.50 -17.49 4.35
CA SER A 16 -1.61 -18.64 4.39
C SER A 16 -0.26 -18.35 3.73
N TRP A 17 -0.26 -17.61 2.61
CA TRP A 17 0.98 -17.20 1.95
C TRP A 17 1.87 -16.34 2.87
N LEU A 18 1.30 -15.30 3.49
CA LEU A 18 2.02 -14.45 4.44
C LEU A 18 2.57 -15.23 5.64
N LYS A 19 1.78 -16.18 6.17
CA LYS A 19 2.19 -17.04 7.29
C LYS A 19 3.30 -18.00 6.92
N THR A 20 3.22 -18.63 5.75
CA THR A 20 4.21 -19.60 5.25
C THR A 20 5.58 -18.95 5.08
N HIS A 21 5.61 -17.68 4.66
CA HIS A 21 6.84 -16.92 4.47
C HIS A 21 7.30 -16.16 5.74
N ALA A 22 6.61 -16.36 6.88
CA ALA A 22 6.91 -15.67 8.14
C ALA A 22 6.97 -14.14 8.03
N ILE A 23 6.10 -13.56 7.20
CA ILE A 23 6.04 -12.11 6.98
C ILE A 23 5.32 -11.46 8.17
N ASN A 24 5.91 -10.39 8.70
CA ASN A 24 5.35 -9.63 9.83
C ASN A 24 4.73 -8.31 9.40
N GLU A 25 5.19 -7.76 8.28
CA GLU A 25 4.85 -6.43 7.79
C GLU A 25 4.70 -6.47 6.27
N VAL A 26 3.75 -5.70 5.75
CA VAL A 26 3.47 -5.56 4.32
C VAL A 26 3.61 -4.09 3.97
N GLU A 27 4.26 -3.84 2.84
CA GLU A 27 4.37 -2.49 2.26
C GLU A 27 3.48 -2.42 1.03
N CYS A 28 2.53 -1.48 1.03
CA CYS A 28 1.69 -1.21 -0.13
C CYS A 28 2.17 0.06 -0.81
N PHE A 29 2.48 -0.03 -2.11
CA PHE A 29 2.96 1.09 -2.90
C PHE A 29 2.05 1.40 -4.09
N VAL A 30 1.96 2.69 -4.41
CA VAL A 30 1.35 3.26 -5.60
C VAL A 30 2.30 4.33 -6.14
N PRO A 31 2.75 4.25 -7.41
CA PRO A 31 3.56 5.30 -8.00
C PRO A 31 2.74 6.58 -8.20
N ASP A 32 3.33 7.74 -7.91
CA ASP A 32 2.76 9.02 -8.28
C ASP A 32 2.97 9.36 -9.78
N VAL A 33 2.52 10.53 -10.21
CA VAL A 33 2.62 10.99 -11.62
C VAL A 33 4.05 11.09 -12.14
N ASN A 34 5.04 11.21 -11.25
CA ASN A 34 6.46 11.25 -11.58
C ASN A 34 7.15 9.89 -11.40
N GLY A 35 6.39 8.85 -11.05
CA GLY A 35 6.90 7.50 -10.79
C GLY A 35 7.51 7.30 -9.41
N VAL A 36 7.35 8.26 -8.48
CA VAL A 36 7.86 8.11 -7.12
C VAL A 36 6.90 7.24 -6.32
N LEU A 37 7.42 6.21 -5.63
CA LEU A 37 6.60 5.30 -4.83
C LEU A 37 6.04 6.02 -3.61
N ARG A 38 4.71 6.01 -3.47
CA ARG A 38 3.97 6.47 -2.29
C ARG A 38 3.25 5.27 -1.69
N GLY A 39 3.19 5.19 -0.37
CA GLY A 39 2.73 3.96 0.22
C GLY A 39 2.55 4.01 1.71
N LYS A 40 2.14 2.86 2.23
CA LYS A 40 2.00 2.64 3.66
C LYS A 40 2.53 1.27 4.01
N THR A 41 3.30 1.25 5.08
CA THR A 41 3.81 0.04 5.70
C THR A 41 2.91 -0.31 6.88
N LEU A 42 2.51 -1.58 6.99
CA LEU A 42 1.53 -2.02 7.99
C LEU A 42 1.78 -3.46 8.45
N PRO A 43 1.55 -3.78 9.75
CA PRO A 43 1.61 -5.14 10.23
C PRO A 43 0.61 -6.05 9.49
N VAL A 44 0.96 -7.31 9.27
CA VAL A 44 0.12 -8.29 8.53
C VAL A 44 -1.32 -8.35 9.07
N ALA A 45 -1.51 -8.31 10.39
CA ALA A 45 -2.84 -8.32 10.99
C ALA A 45 -3.70 -7.12 10.57
N LYS A 46 -3.09 -5.93 10.40
CA LYS A 46 -3.77 -4.72 9.91
C LYS A 46 -4.01 -4.80 8.40
N PHE A 47 -3.08 -5.38 7.65
CA PHE A 47 -3.22 -5.58 6.20
C PHE A 47 -4.41 -6.49 5.90
N LEU A 48 -4.46 -7.68 6.52
CA LEU A 48 -5.56 -8.62 6.34
C LEU A 48 -6.91 -8.00 6.71
N LYS A 49 -6.98 -7.31 7.86
CA LYS A 49 -8.19 -6.58 8.27
C LYS A 49 -8.62 -5.55 7.21
N SER A 50 -7.66 -4.85 6.60
CA SER A 50 -7.94 -3.83 5.58
C SER A 50 -8.48 -4.40 4.27
N LEU A 51 -8.25 -5.69 3.97
CA LEU A 51 -8.86 -6.36 2.83
C LEU A 51 -10.36 -6.59 3.05
N ASP A 52 -10.77 -6.84 4.30
CA ASP A 52 -12.18 -7.08 4.66
C ASP A 52 -12.98 -5.77 4.78
N ASP A 53 -12.48 -4.83 5.57
CA ASP A 53 -13.20 -3.58 5.88
C ASP A 53 -12.94 -2.46 4.86
N ARG A 54 -12.00 -2.67 3.94
CA ARG A 54 -11.57 -1.72 2.91
C ARG A 54 -11.07 -0.39 3.50
N ALA A 55 -10.52 -0.42 4.70
CA ALA A 55 -10.07 0.75 5.46
C ALA A 55 -8.55 0.96 5.43
N LEU A 56 -7.95 0.93 4.23
CA LEU A 56 -6.57 1.37 4.03
C LEU A 56 -6.57 2.76 3.36
N TYR A 57 -6.10 3.76 4.09
CA TYR A 57 -6.10 5.16 3.66
C TYR A 57 -4.70 5.76 3.64
N LEU A 58 -4.50 6.67 2.68
CA LEU A 58 -3.33 7.52 2.53
C LEU A 58 -3.80 8.97 2.35
N PRO A 59 -3.17 9.97 3.00
CA PRO A 59 -3.49 11.37 2.75
C PRO A 59 -3.25 11.72 1.28
N SER A 60 -4.14 12.53 0.68
CA SER A 60 -3.98 12.98 -0.70
C SER A 60 -2.70 13.80 -0.90
N SER A 61 -2.27 14.52 0.14
CA SER A 61 -1.04 15.31 0.13
C SER A 61 0.24 14.49 -0.12
N ALA A 62 0.24 13.18 0.14
CA ALA A 62 1.37 12.30 -0.17
C ALA A 62 1.75 12.32 -1.67
N PHE A 63 0.79 12.62 -2.54
CA PHE A 63 0.99 12.75 -3.99
C PHE A 63 1.36 14.18 -4.44
N LEU A 64 1.36 15.14 -3.51
CA LEU A 64 1.75 16.53 -3.78
C LEU A 64 3.19 16.82 -3.40
N VAL A 65 3.92 15.87 -2.80
CA VAL A 65 5.33 16.08 -2.41
C VAL A 65 6.24 15.94 -3.62
N ALA A 66 6.86 17.03 -4.04
CA ALA A 66 7.88 17.08 -5.07
C ALA A 66 9.17 16.37 -4.63
N ILE A 67 10.08 16.13 -5.59
CA ILE A 67 11.31 15.36 -5.35
C ILE A 67 12.26 16.02 -4.35
N ASP A 68 12.18 17.34 -4.19
CA ASP A 68 12.94 18.12 -3.21
C ASP A 68 12.29 18.09 -1.81
N GLY A 69 11.21 17.32 -1.64
CA GLY A 69 10.48 17.15 -0.38
C GLY A 69 9.50 18.27 -0.07
N ARG A 70 9.34 19.26 -0.95
CA ARG A 70 8.37 20.35 -0.78
C ARG A 70 7.04 19.98 -1.41
N TYR A 71 5.95 20.53 -0.90
CA TYR A 71 4.68 20.39 -1.57
C TYR A 71 4.64 21.20 -2.87
N SER A 72 4.13 20.58 -3.94
CA SER A 72 3.90 21.22 -5.23
C SER A 72 2.65 22.08 -5.17
N GLY A 73 2.74 23.31 -5.65
CA GLY A 73 1.64 24.28 -5.62
C GLY A 73 1.56 25.08 -4.32
N SER A 74 0.71 26.09 -4.30
CA SER A 74 0.31 26.75 -3.06
C SER A 74 -0.71 25.84 -2.37
N ILE A 75 -0.24 24.94 -1.51
CA ILE A 75 -1.12 24.43 -0.46
C ILE A 75 -1.51 25.67 0.34
N ASP A 76 -2.68 26.22 0.07
CA ASP A 76 -3.23 27.26 0.92
C ASP A 76 -3.54 26.65 2.29
N GLU A 77 -3.63 27.48 3.32
CA GLU A 77 -3.90 27.01 4.68
C GLU A 77 -5.16 26.11 4.71
N ALA A 78 -6.16 26.40 3.86
CA ALA A 78 -7.39 25.61 3.77
C ALA A 78 -7.15 24.16 3.31
N PHE A 79 -6.31 23.91 2.30
CA PHE A 79 -5.95 22.56 1.89
C PHE A 79 -5.09 21.85 2.94
N ALA A 80 -4.17 22.58 3.60
CA ALA A 80 -3.36 22.02 4.69
C ALA A 80 -4.21 21.56 5.89
N TYR A 81 -5.33 22.24 6.18
CA TYR A 81 -6.24 21.90 7.27
C TYR A 81 -7.27 20.80 6.92
N SER A 82 -7.50 20.51 5.63
CA SER A 82 -8.59 19.63 5.18
C SER A 82 -8.14 18.42 4.34
N ASP A 83 -6.84 18.12 4.28
CA ASP A 83 -6.26 17.05 3.45
C ASP A 83 -7.12 15.77 3.44
N PRO A 84 -7.86 15.51 2.34
CA PRO A 84 -8.78 14.39 2.30
C PRO A 84 -8.01 13.08 2.14
N ASP A 85 -8.49 12.04 2.83
CA ASP A 85 -7.93 10.70 2.68
C ASP A 85 -8.34 10.06 1.35
N MET A 86 -7.36 9.46 0.68
CA MET A 86 -7.55 8.57 -0.46
C MET A 86 -7.57 7.12 0.03
N ARG A 87 -8.49 6.32 -0.52
CA ARG A 87 -8.51 4.88 -0.25
C ARG A 87 -7.49 4.17 -1.14
N MET A 88 -6.55 3.47 -0.51
CA MET A 88 -5.60 2.59 -1.17
C MET A 88 -6.22 1.19 -1.27
N VAL A 89 -6.27 0.63 -2.47
CA VAL A 89 -6.83 -0.70 -2.70
C VAL A 89 -5.68 -1.64 -3.03
N PRO A 90 -5.29 -2.54 -2.11
CA PRO A 90 -4.22 -3.49 -2.37
C PRO A 90 -4.61 -4.49 -3.47
N ASP A 91 -3.68 -4.76 -4.38
CA ASP A 91 -3.77 -5.88 -5.30
C ASP A 91 -3.06 -7.09 -4.69
N VAL A 92 -3.82 -8.03 -4.15
CA VAL A 92 -3.25 -9.24 -3.53
C VAL A 92 -2.52 -10.13 -4.54
N SER A 93 -2.81 -10.01 -5.84
CA SER A 93 -2.12 -10.78 -6.86
C SER A 93 -0.68 -10.33 -7.10
N SER A 94 -0.31 -9.13 -6.62
CA SER A 94 1.03 -8.56 -6.76
C SER A 94 1.96 -8.85 -5.57
N LEU A 95 1.54 -9.68 -4.60
CA LEU A 95 2.40 -10.09 -3.49
C LEU A 95 3.62 -10.87 -4.01
N CYS A 96 4.80 -10.55 -3.47
CA CYS A 96 6.09 -11.12 -3.87
C CYS A 96 7.02 -11.38 -2.68
#